data_AF-A0A7C7DH40-F1
#
_entry.id   AF-A0A7C7DH40-F1
#
_cell.length_a   1.000
_cell.length_b   1.000
_cell.length_c   1.000
_cell.angle_alpha   90.00
_cell.angle_beta   90.00
_cell.angle_gamma   90.00
#
_symmetry.space_group_name_H-M   'P 1'
#
loop_
_entity.id
_entity.type
_entity.pdbx_description
1 polymer ?
#
loop_
_entity_poly.entity_id
_entity_poly.type
_entity_poly.pdbx_seq_one_letter_code
_entity_poly.pdbx_strand_id
1 'polypeptide(L)'
;EDHENARILAEGLAGIPGIDLDPRKVQTNIIIFEISKRGWSASRFVEVLRKHEVLADDFGLSKVRMVTHKDVSRNDVLRALDVTRSILR
;
A
#
# COMPACT_ATOMS: atom_id res chain seq x y z
N GLU A 1 -17.21 -6.13 -2.56
CA GLU A 1 -15.94 -6.73 -2.12
C GLU A 1 -14.75 -5.82 -2.41
N ASP A 2 -14.57 -5.36 -3.65
CA ASP A 2 -13.44 -4.47 -4.05
C ASP A 2 -13.26 -3.23 -3.17
N HIS A 3 -14.37 -2.56 -2.83
CA HIS A 3 -14.39 -1.38 -1.96
C HIS A 3 -14.11 -1.71 -0.49
N GLU A 4 -14.48 -2.91 -0.03
CA GLU A 4 -14.16 -3.37 1.33
C GLU A 4 -12.66 -3.69 1.44
N ASN A 5 -12.12 -4.41 0.45
CA ASN A 5 -10.68 -4.70 0.37
C ASN A 5 -9.85 -3.41 0.26
N ALA A 6 -10.29 -2.44 -0.55
CA ALA A 6 -9.65 -1.13 -0.64
C ALA A 6 -9.62 -0.41 0.71
N ARG A 7 -10.75 -0.47 1.44
CA ARG A 7 -10.87 0.15 2.76
C ARG A 7 -9.97 -0.53 3.79
N ILE A 8 -9.96 -1.86 3.85
CA ILE A 8 -9.09 -2.63 4.75
C ILE A 8 -7.61 -2.31 4.45
N LEU A 9 -7.24 -2.27 3.17
CA LEU A 9 -5.89 -1.91 2.74
C LEU A 9 -5.54 -0.49 3.19
N ALA A 10 -6.41 0.49 2.92
CA ALA A 10 -6.18 1.88 3.28
C ALA A 10 -6.06 2.08 4.80
N GLU A 11 -6.98 1.52 5.59
CA GLU A 11 -6.94 1.58 7.06
C GLU A 11 -5.69 0.89 7.61
N GLY A 12 -5.32 -0.26 7.04
CA GLY A 12 -4.13 -1.01 7.42
C GLY A 12 -2.82 -0.27 7.14
N LEU A 13 -2.70 0.36 5.95
CA LEU A 13 -1.55 1.14 5.53
C LEU A 13 -1.38 2.40 6.38
N ALA A 14 -2.49 3.11 6.68
CA ALA A 14 -2.48 4.30 7.52
C ALA A 14 -2.00 4.02 8.96
N GLY A 15 -2.08 2.76 9.42
CA GLY A 15 -1.57 2.33 10.71
C GLY A 15 -0.07 1.96 10.73
N ILE A 16 0.64 2.02 9.60
CA ILE A 16 2.05 1.61 9.51
C ILE A 16 2.96 2.83 9.72
N PRO A 17 3.85 2.83 10.73
CA PRO A 17 4.84 3.89 10.90
C PRO A 17 5.70 4.03 9.64
N GLY A 18 5.84 5.26 9.15
CA GLY A 18 6.58 5.53 7.91
C GLY A 18 5.72 5.57 6.64
N ILE A 19 4.40 5.45 6.79
CA ILE A 19 3.41 5.74 5.74
C ILE A 19 2.59 6.96 6.16
N ASP A 20 2.30 7.84 5.20
CA ASP A 20 1.31 8.90 5.31
C ASP A 20 0.15 8.60 4.35
N LEU A 21 -1.03 8.37 4.92
CA LEU A 21 -2.27 8.06 4.21
C LEU A 21 -3.46 8.49 5.06
N ASP A 22 -4.38 9.25 4.47
CA ASP A 22 -5.71 9.47 5.03
C ASP A 22 -6.70 8.46 4.44
N PRO A 23 -7.11 7.41 5.19
CA PRO A 23 -8.00 6.38 4.67
C PRO A 23 -9.40 6.94 4.35
N ARG A 24 -9.80 8.08 4.92
CA ARG A 24 -11.11 8.70 4.65
C ARG A 24 -11.20 9.31 3.25
N LYS A 25 -10.04 9.61 2.64
CA LYS A 25 -9.95 10.12 1.27
C LYS A 25 -9.96 9.01 0.22
N VAL A 26 -9.80 7.76 0.63
CA VAL A 26 -9.87 6.60 -0.25
C VAL A 26 -11.34 6.22 -0.45
N GLN A 27 -11.90 6.57 -1.61
CA GLN A 27 -13.30 6.29 -1.96
C GLN A 27 -13.43 5.31 -3.13
N THR A 28 -12.31 4.90 -3.71
CA THR A 28 -12.25 4.02 -4.87
C THR A 28 -11.38 2.80 -4.58
N ASN A 29 -11.18 1.98 -5.59
CA ASN A 29 -10.25 0.87 -5.58
C ASN A 29 -8.78 1.29 -5.79
N ILE A 30 -8.49 2.60 -5.85
CA ILE A 30 -7.13 3.14 -6.01
C ILE A 30 -6.70 3.77 -4.70
N ILE A 31 -5.65 3.23 -4.10
CA ILE A 31 -5.05 3.70 -2.86
C ILE A 31 -3.73 4.37 -3.20
N ILE A 32 -3.62 5.67 -2.92
CA ILE A 32 -2.37 6.42 -3.08
C ILE A 32 -1.92 6.89 -1.71
N PHE A 33 -0.71 6.51 -1.32
CA PHE A 33 -0.10 6.89 -0.04
C PHE A 33 1.32 7.39 -0.26
N GLU A 34 1.86 8.07 0.74
CA GLU A 34 3.23 8.59 0.72
C GLU A 34 4.11 7.83 1.71
N ILE A 35 5.35 7.53 1.31
CA ILE A 35 6.36 6.96 2.20
C ILE A 35 7.03 8.10 2.95
N SER A 36 6.74 8.21 4.25
CA SER A 36 7.32 9.22 5.14
C SER A 36 8.60 8.74 5.84
N LYS A 37 8.93 7.44 5.76
CA LYS A 37 10.17 6.87 6.33
C LYS A 37 11.41 7.41 5.59
N ARG A 38 12.33 8.04 6.32
CA ARG A 38 13.61 8.52 5.77
C ARG A 38 14.42 7.37 5.17
N GLY A 39 15.11 7.65 4.06
CA GLY A 39 15.96 6.67 3.35
C GLY A 39 15.19 5.75 2.40
N TRP A 40 13.88 5.92 2.28
CA TRP A 40 13.05 5.24 1.30
C TRP A 40 12.58 6.21 0.22
N SER A 41 12.63 5.74 -1.03
CA SER A 41 11.90 6.33 -2.16
C SER A 41 10.74 5.41 -2.52
N ALA A 42 9.73 5.95 -3.22
CA ALA A 42 8.64 5.14 -3.74
C ALA A 42 9.15 4.02 -4.65
N SER A 43 10.07 4.33 -5.56
CA SER A 43 10.68 3.35 -6.47
C SER A 43 11.39 2.19 -5.75
N ARG A 44 12.19 2.50 -4.72
CA ARG A 44 12.87 1.48 -3.91
C ARG A 44 11.86 0.62 -3.16
N PHE A 45 10.83 1.25 -2.60
CA PHE A 45 9.79 0.54 -1.86
C PHE A 45 9.00 -0.42 -2.77
N VAL A 46 8.61 0.04 -3.96
CA VAL A 46 7.91 -0.77 -4.97
C VAL A 46 8.78 -1.95 -5.45
N GLU A 47 10.07 -1.74 -5.66
CA GLU A 47 10.99 -2.83 -6.04
C GLU A 47 11.02 -3.93 -4.96
N VAL A 48 11.04 -3.55 -3.68
CA VAL A 48 11.07 -4.50 -2.56
C VAL A 48 9.72 -5.20 -2.40
N LEU A 49 8.59 -4.49 -2.58
CA LEU A 49 7.26 -5.12 -2.61
C LEU A 49 7.15 -6.18 -3.70
N ARG A 50 7.66 -5.88 -4.89
CA ARG A 50 7.64 -6.81 -6.03
C ARG A 50 8.42 -8.09 -5.75
N LYS A 51 9.50 -8.03 -4.98
CA LYS A 51 10.26 -9.22 -4.53
C LYS A 51 9.46 -10.13 -3.60
N HIS A 52 8.40 -9.61 -2.97
CA HIS A 52 7.45 -10.35 -2.13
C HIS A 52 6.12 -10.63 -2.85
N GLU A 53 6.11 -10.48 -4.19
CA GLU A 53 4.94 -10.70 -5.06
C GLU A 53 3.77 -9.73 -4.80
N VAL A 54 4.04 -8.57 -4.20
CA VAL A 54 3.05 -7.50 -4.02
C VAL A 54 3.25 -6.45 -5.12
N LEU A 55 2.20 -6.20 -5.90
CA LEU A 55 2.24 -5.24 -7.00
C LEU A 55 1.82 -3.84 -6.53
N ALA A 56 2.60 -2.85 -6.92
CA ALA A 56 2.34 -1.43 -6.71
C ALA A 56 3.06 -0.62 -7.79
N ASP A 57 2.58 0.60 -8.04
CA ASP A 57 3.27 1.56 -8.90
C ASP A 57 3.86 2.68 -8.05
N ASP A 58 5.08 3.13 -8.36
CA ASP A 58 5.57 4.38 -7.83
C ASP A 58 5.00 5.56 -8.64
N PHE A 59 4.67 6.64 -7.94
CA PHE A 59 4.13 7.86 -8.52
C PHE A 59 4.88 9.06 -7.95
N GLY A 60 5.95 9.46 -8.62
CA GLY A 60 6.82 10.54 -8.14
C GLY A 60 7.81 10.07 -7.07
N LEU A 61 8.32 11.00 -6.25
CA LEU A 61 9.47 10.73 -5.37
C LEU A 61 9.13 9.80 -4.18
N SER A 62 7.96 9.99 -3.58
CA SER A 62 7.58 9.37 -2.31
C SER A 62 6.19 8.72 -2.35
N LYS A 63 5.39 8.92 -3.41
CA LYS A 63 4.03 8.36 -3.47
C LYS A 63 3.99 7.01 -4.16
N VAL A 64 3.15 6.14 -3.64
CA VAL A 64 2.94 4.77 -4.12
C VAL A 64 1.45 4.59 -4.36
N ARG A 65 1.12 3.92 -5.46
CA ARG A 65 -0.25 3.58 -5.85
C ARG A 65 -0.43 2.07 -5.79
N MET A 66 -1.42 1.63 -5.04
CA MET A 66 -1.94 0.27 -5.05
C MET A 66 -3.36 0.28 -5.59
N VAL A 67 -3.75 -0.78 -6.28
CA VAL A 67 -5.08 -0.90 -6.86
C VAL A 67 -5.67 -2.24 -6.42
N THR A 68 -6.89 -2.21 -5.87
CA THR A 68 -7.69 -3.41 -5.67
C THR A 68 -8.60 -3.64 -6.88
N HIS A 69 -8.87 -4.89 -7.20
CA HIS A 69 -9.85 -5.28 -8.22
C HIS A 69 -10.44 -6.65 -7.82
N LYS A 70 -11.34 -7.18 -8.65
CA LYS A 70 -12.17 -8.34 -8.31
C LYS A 70 -11.40 -9.62 -8.02
N ASP A 71 -10.14 -9.70 -8.43
CA ASP A 71 -9.28 -10.86 -8.22
C ASP A 71 -8.41 -10.72 -6.95
N VAL A 72 -8.48 -9.58 -6.25
CA VAL A 72 -7.76 -9.37 -5.00
C VAL A 72 -8.62 -9.88 -3.86
N SER A 73 -8.18 -10.97 -3.23
CA SER A 73 -8.84 -11.52 -2.06
C SER A 73 -8.48 -10.73 -0.79
N ARG A 74 -9.28 -10.92 0.27
CA ARG A 74 -8.96 -10.38 1.60
C ARG A 74 -7.61 -10.87 2.11
N ASN A 75 -7.21 -12.10 1.78
CA ASN A 75 -5.92 -12.64 2.19
C ASN A 75 -4.76 -11.93 1.48
N ASP A 76 -4.94 -11.55 0.21
CA ASP A 76 -3.93 -10.78 -0.53
C ASP A 76 -3.73 -9.40 0.10
N VAL A 77 -4.81 -8.74 0.50
CA VAL A 77 -4.75 -7.47 1.25
C VAL A 77 -3.99 -7.63 2.56
N LEU A 78 -4.32 -8.64 3.35
CA LEU A 78 -3.65 -8.88 4.64
C LEU A 78 -2.17 -9.21 4.45
N ARG A 79 -1.83 -10.01 3.43
CA ARG A 79 -0.43 -10.30 3.06
C ARG A 79 0.31 -9.04 2.63
N ALA A 80 -0.30 -8.19 1.80
CA ALA A 80 0.31 -6.93 1.36
C ALA A 80 0.60 -6.00 2.55
N LEU A 81 -0.30 -5.94 3.53
CA LEU A 81 -0.11 -5.19 4.76
C LEU A 81 1.03 -5.74 5.62
N ASP A 82 1.12 -7.06 5.79
CA ASP A 82 2.20 -7.69 6.56
C ASP A 82 3.57 -7.46 5.92
N VAL A 83 3.68 -7.68 4.60
CA VAL A 83 4.89 -7.39 3.82
C VAL A 83 5.29 -5.93 3.96
N THR A 84 4.33 -5.01 3.81
CA THR A 84 4.59 -3.56 3.93
C THR A 84 5.14 -3.20 5.31
N ARG A 85 4.56 -3.77 6.37
CA ARG A 85 5.06 -3.59 7.75
C ARG A 85 6.47 -4.11 7.92
N SER A 86 6.77 -5.28 7.37
CA SER A 86 8.11 -5.88 7.44
C SER A 86 9.16 -5.01 6.74
N ILE A 87 8.84 -4.46 5.57
CA ILE A 87 9.74 -3.60 4.79
C ILE A 87 10.04 -2.28 5.51
N LEU A 88 9.02 -1.67 6.13
CA LEU A 88 9.14 -0.38 6.80
C LEU A 88 9.47 -0.49 8.30
N ARG A 89 9.77 -1.68 8.81
CA ARG A 89 10.22 -1.87 10.18
C ARG A 89 11.59 -1.25 10.45
#